data_AF-A0A929GFW6-F1
#
_entry.id   AF-A0A929GFW6-F1
#
_cell.length_a   1.000
_cell.length_b   1.000
_cell.length_c   1.000
_cell.angle_alpha   90.00
_cell.angle_beta   90.00
_cell.angle_gamma   90.00
#
_symmetry.space_group_name_H-M   'P 1'
#
loop_
_entity.id
_entity.type
_entity.pdbx_description
1 polymer ?
#
loop_
_entity_poly.entity_id
_entity_poly.type
_entity_poly.pdbx_seq_one_letter_code
_entity_poly.pdbx_strand_id
1 'polypeptide(L)'
;PKYLICNADEGDPGAFMNRSLMEGDPYALLEGMLIAAYAIGTNHGYIYIRAEYPLAIERLKIAIQKMHKLGLIGKNILNTGFNFDIKIKEGAGAFVCGEETALIASIEGQRGMPRSRPPFPAVSGLNGNPTNINNVETLGTIPNILREGGKWYSGFGTEKSKGTKTFALVGKVRRTGLIEVPMGTTLREIIFDIGGGTLKPFKAVQTGGPSGGCLSEEFLDLPVDYESLVSAGSIMGSGGLIVMDEGTCMVDVAKYFLNFTSQESCGKCTPCRIGTHKMVEILEKITKGEAETRDIEILEGLTSTVKNGSLCGLGQTAPNPVLTTLKYFKDEYLAHVEEKRCPAAVCRDLVEYRVIKEKCTGCQRCVSVCPTGAITGPRSEPHNLDPEKCIKCRACYEICRFDAIAGDAIVIV
;
A
#
# COMPACT_ATOMS: atom_id res chain seq x y z
N PRO A 1 -13.20 12.38 31.01
CA PRO A 1 -14.03 12.31 29.78
C PRO A 1 -13.55 11.12 28.94
N LYS A 2 -14.35 10.57 28.02
CA LYS A 2 -13.88 9.55 27.06
C LYS A 2 -13.86 10.16 25.67
N TYR A 3 -13.02 9.67 24.77
CA TYR A 3 -12.95 10.14 23.38
C TYR A 3 -13.06 8.99 22.38
N LEU A 4 -13.78 9.24 21.29
CA LEU A 4 -13.78 8.39 20.10
C LEU A 4 -13.04 9.13 18.98
N ILE A 5 -12.12 8.44 18.30
CA ILE A 5 -11.44 8.98 17.13
C ILE A 5 -11.68 8.04 15.95
N CYS A 6 -12.22 8.57 14.87
CA CYS A 6 -12.18 7.96 13.56
C CYS A 6 -10.83 8.27 12.90
N ASN A 7 -10.03 7.24 12.66
CA ASN A 7 -8.81 7.31 11.88
C ASN A 7 -9.15 7.26 10.39
N ALA A 8 -9.18 8.44 9.76
CA ALA A 8 -9.38 8.64 8.33
C ALA A 8 -8.07 9.07 7.63
N ASP A 9 -6.91 8.81 8.25
CA ASP A 9 -5.60 9.02 7.64
C ASP A 9 -5.20 7.79 6.81
N GLU A 10 -5.66 7.77 5.55
CA GLU A 10 -5.33 6.73 4.58
C GLU A 10 -4.17 7.21 3.71
N GLY A 11 -2.94 6.92 4.15
CA GLY A 11 -1.71 7.34 3.47
C GLY A 11 -1.01 6.28 2.61
N ASP A 12 -1.52 5.04 2.58
CA ASP A 12 -0.88 3.94 1.85
C ASP A 12 -0.95 4.15 0.33
N PRO A 13 0.16 3.93 -0.41
CA PRO A 13 0.13 3.91 -1.87
C PRO A 13 -0.84 2.85 -2.39
N GLY A 14 -1.76 3.27 -3.26
CA GLY A 14 -2.76 2.38 -3.87
C GLY A 14 -4.01 2.11 -3.03
N ALA A 15 -4.10 2.61 -1.79
CA ALA A 15 -5.33 2.51 -0.99
C ALA A 15 -6.18 3.79 -1.15
N PHE A 16 -7.48 3.61 -1.40
CA PHE A 16 -8.46 4.71 -1.52
C PHE A 16 -9.87 4.28 -1.08
N MET A 17 -9.95 3.26 -0.23
CA MET A 17 -11.21 2.66 0.21
C MET A 17 -11.93 3.55 1.22
N ASN A 18 -11.19 4.09 2.20
CA ASN A 18 -11.74 5.00 3.20
C ASN A 18 -12.15 6.31 2.55
N ARG A 19 -11.33 6.81 1.61
CA ARG A 19 -11.70 7.95 0.76
C ARG A 19 -13.04 7.72 0.05
N SER A 20 -13.19 6.57 -0.60
CA SER A 20 -14.39 6.25 -1.38
C SER A 20 -15.64 6.21 -0.51
N LEU A 21 -15.55 5.66 0.70
CA LEU A 21 -16.67 5.66 1.65
C LEU A 21 -17.01 7.08 2.13
N MET A 22 -16.02 7.88 2.56
CA MET A 22 -16.28 9.24 3.03
C MET A 22 -16.80 10.17 1.94
N GLU A 23 -16.34 9.99 0.70
CA GLU A 23 -16.86 10.73 -0.44
C GLU A 23 -18.26 10.22 -0.81
N GLY A 24 -18.46 8.91 -0.97
CA GLY A 24 -19.71 8.32 -1.45
C GLY A 24 -20.87 8.37 -0.44
N ASP A 25 -20.64 7.89 0.78
CA ASP A 25 -21.63 7.81 1.85
C ASP A 25 -21.02 8.22 3.21
N PRO A 26 -20.85 9.53 3.46
CA PRO A 26 -20.38 10.02 4.75
C PRO A 26 -21.35 9.71 5.90
N TYR A 27 -22.63 9.42 5.64
CA TYR A 27 -23.60 9.17 6.70
C TYR A 27 -23.43 7.81 7.34
N ALA A 28 -23.05 6.78 6.56
CA ALA A 28 -22.68 5.47 7.12
C ALA A 28 -21.56 5.59 8.16
N LEU A 29 -20.53 6.39 7.87
CA LEU A 29 -19.46 6.65 8.84
C LEU A 29 -19.98 7.39 10.08
N LEU A 30 -20.75 8.47 9.90
CA LEU A 30 -21.23 9.29 11.02
C LEU A 30 -22.24 8.54 11.91
N GLU A 31 -23.11 7.73 11.32
CA GLU A 31 -24.01 6.81 12.05
C GLU A 31 -23.20 5.78 12.85
N GLY A 32 -22.17 5.18 12.23
CA GLY A 32 -21.25 4.25 12.89
C GLY A 32 -20.52 4.88 14.09
N MET A 33 -20.05 6.12 13.94
CA MET A 33 -19.45 6.88 15.04
C MET A 33 -20.45 7.14 16.17
N LEU A 34 -21.70 7.50 15.85
CA LEU A 34 -22.74 7.72 16.85
C LEU A 34 -23.04 6.45 17.64
N ILE A 35 -23.16 5.31 16.96
CA ILE A 35 -23.36 3.99 17.58
C ILE A 35 -22.18 3.63 18.50
N ALA A 36 -20.95 3.76 18.00
CA ALA A 36 -19.75 3.47 18.77
C ALA A 36 -19.64 4.38 20.01
N ALA A 37 -19.97 5.67 19.85
CA ALA A 37 -19.94 6.64 20.92
C ALA A 37 -20.95 6.32 22.03
N TYR A 38 -22.16 5.91 21.65
CA TYR A 38 -23.18 5.44 22.59
C TYR A 38 -22.70 4.20 23.36
N ALA A 39 -22.16 3.20 22.65
CA ALA A 39 -21.69 1.96 23.25
C ALA A 39 -20.58 2.15 24.28
N ILE A 40 -19.63 3.06 24.03
CA ILE A 40 -18.51 3.32 24.96
C ILE A 40 -18.82 4.44 25.97
N GLY A 41 -19.95 5.14 25.83
CA GLY A 41 -20.38 6.25 26.67
C GLY A 41 -19.49 7.48 26.55
N THR A 42 -19.22 7.93 25.32
CA THR A 42 -18.53 9.21 25.05
C THR A 42 -19.47 10.22 24.40
N ASN A 43 -19.24 11.49 24.70
CA ASN A 43 -19.92 12.62 24.08
C ASN A 43 -19.01 13.38 23.09
N HIS A 44 -17.79 12.87 22.84
CA HIS A 44 -16.75 13.58 22.09
C HIS A 44 -16.14 12.68 21.01
N GLY A 45 -16.42 13.03 19.75
CA GLY A 45 -15.87 12.39 18.56
C GLY A 45 -14.88 13.29 17.83
N TYR A 46 -13.82 12.69 17.30
CA TYR A 46 -12.93 13.32 16.32
C TYR A 46 -12.89 12.50 15.04
N ILE A 47 -12.86 13.16 13.89
CA ILE A 47 -12.44 12.55 12.63
C ILE A 47 -11.08 13.15 12.30
N TYR A 48 -10.02 12.34 12.38
CA TYR A 48 -8.69 12.74 11.94
C TYR A 48 -8.52 12.34 10.49
N ILE A 49 -8.51 13.32 9.59
CA ILE A 49 -8.51 13.12 8.14
C ILE A 49 -7.35 13.87 7.50
N ARG A 50 -6.71 13.26 6.52
CA ARG A 50 -5.61 13.89 5.77
C ARG A 50 -6.10 15.08 4.93
N ALA A 51 -5.34 16.17 4.90
CA ALA A 51 -5.70 17.37 4.14
C ALA A 51 -5.74 17.14 2.62
N GLU A 52 -5.11 16.08 2.11
CA GLU A 52 -5.13 15.74 0.69
C GLU A 52 -6.48 15.20 0.18
N TYR A 53 -7.49 15.04 1.05
CA TYR A 53 -8.86 14.62 0.70
C TYR A 53 -9.89 15.76 0.82
N PRO A 54 -9.77 16.85 0.03
CA PRO A 54 -10.62 18.04 0.17
C PRO A 54 -12.11 17.75 -0.05
N LEU A 55 -12.44 16.88 -1.00
CA LEU A 55 -13.84 16.52 -1.29
C LEU A 55 -14.47 15.73 -0.13
N ALA A 56 -13.75 14.78 0.46
CA ALA A 56 -14.22 14.04 1.63
C ALA A 56 -14.45 14.99 2.82
N ILE A 57 -13.53 15.92 3.07
CA ILE A 57 -13.65 16.94 4.12
C ILE A 57 -14.90 17.80 3.90
N GLU A 58 -15.11 18.29 2.69
CA GLU A 58 -16.28 19.10 2.32
C GLU A 58 -17.59 18.32 2.58
N ARG A 59 -17.68 17.08 2.07
CA ARG A 59 -18.87 16.24 2.23
C ARG A 59 -19.15 15.89 3.69
N LEU A 60 -18.12 15.59 4.48
CA LEU A 60 -18.25 15.36 5.92
C LEU A 60 -18.74 16.61 6.66
N LYS A 61 -18.19 17.80 6.36
CA LYS A 61 -18.66 19.08 6.94
C LYS A 61 -20.14 19.30 6.63
N ILE A 62 -20.56 19.08 5.40
CA ILE A 62 -21.97 19.20 4.99
C ILE A 62 -22.87 18.19 5.73
N ALA A 63 -22.44 16.93 5.81
CA ALA A 63 -23.20 15.86 6.46
C ALA A 63 -23.36 16.10 7.97
N ILE A 64 -22.29 16.48 8.66
CA ILE A 64 -22.30 16.86 10.09
C ILE A 64 -23.28 18.03 10.32
N GLN A 65 -23.20 19.09 9.51
CA GLN A 65 -24.12 20.23 9.63
C GLN A 65 -25.59 19.82 9.46
N LYS A 66 -25.89 18.93 8.51
CA LYS A 66 -27.25 18.41 8.30
C LYS A 66 -27.73 17.58 9.49
N MET A 67 -26.90 16.68 10.01
CA MET A 67 -27.25 15.87 11.18
C MET A 67 -27.49 16.74 12.43
N HIS A 68 -26.72 17.82 12.62
CA HIS A 68 -27.00 18.80 13.67
C HIS A 68 -28.36 19.48 13.50
N LYS A 69 -28.69 19.95 12.28
CA LYS A 69 -29.98 20.61 12.00
C LYS A 69 -31.17 19.68 12.26
N LEU A 70 -31.00 18.38 12.05
CA LEU A 70 -32.01 17.35 12.31
C LEU A 70 -32.01 16.85 13.77
N GLY A 71 -31.10 17.32 14.63
CA GLY A 71 -31.00 16.88 16.02
C GLY A 71 -30.49 15.43 16.19
N LEU A 72 -29.78 14.91 15.18
CA LEU A 72 -29.20 13.56 15.20
C LEU A 72 -27.80 13.50 15.82
N ILE A 73 -27.13 14.65 15.93
CA ILE A 73 -25.89 14.86 16.71
C ILE A 73 -25.99 16.21 17.43
N GLY A 74 -25.25 16.35 18.53
CA GLY A 74 -25.28 17.50 19.43
C GLY A 74 -25.83 17.11 20.81
N LYS A 75 -26.75 17.93 21.34
CA LYS A 75 -27.32 17.74 22.67
C LYS A 75 -28.65 17.00 22.63
N ASN A 76 -28.86 16.12 23.60
CA ASN A 76 -30.10 15.39 23.85
C ASN A 76 -30.69 14.74 22.58
N ILE A 77 -29.86 13.94 21.90
CA ILE A 77 -30.17 13.32 20.61
C ILE A 77 -31.47 12.52 20.74
N LEU A 78 -32.47 12.85 19.92
CA LEU A 78 -33.81 12.22 19.93
C LEU A 78 -34.48 12.17 21.32
N ASN A 79 -34.20 13.14 22.20
CA ASN A 79 -34.71 13.20 23.59
C ASN A 79 -34.30 12.01 24.47
N THR A 80 -33.21 11.32 24.14
CA THR A 80 -32.74 10.14 24.89
C THR A 80 -31.88 10.47 26.11
N GLY A 81 -31.52 11.75 26.31
CA GLY A 81 -30.52 12.19 27.29
C GLY A 81 -29.07 12.04 26.81
N PHE A 82 -28.83 11.35 25.70
CA PHE A 82 -27.49 11.15 25.13
C PHE A 82 -27.02 12.38 24.34
N ASN A 83 -25.73 12.70 24.44
CA ASN A 83 -25.10 13.80 23.73
C ASN A 83 -23.89 13.26 22.97
N PHE A 84 -23.70 13.67 21.73
CA PHE A 84 -22.51 13.32 20.97
C PHE A 84 -22.23 14.37 19.90
N ASP A 85 -20.99 14.86 19.86
CA ASP A 85 -20.58 15.88 18.91
C ASP A 85 -19.25 15.50 18.26
N ILE A 86 -19.04 15.91 17.01
CA ILE A 86 -17.95 15.46 16.15
C ILE A 86 -17.15 16.66 15.66
N LYS A 87 -15.82 16.59 15.80
CA LYS A 87 -14.89 17.59 15.25
C LYS A 87 -14.01 16.97 14.18
N ILE A 88 -13.85 17.66 13.06
CA ILE A 88 -12.89 17.28 12.03
C ILE A 88 -11.53 17.91 12.37
N LYS A 89 -10.49 17.09 12.39
CA LYS A 89 -9.10 17.50 12.51
C LYS A 89 -8.36 17.13 11.22
N GLU A 90 -7.92 18.15 10.51
CA GLU A 90 -7.17 17.98 9.26
C GLU A 90 -5.69 17.73 9.59
N GLY A 91 -5.14 16.61 9.11
CA GLY A 91 -3.73 16.23 9.20
C GLY A 91 -2.89 16.86 8.08
N ALA A 92 -1.58 16.95 8.27
CA ALA A 92 -0.66 17.63 7.36
C ALA A 92 0.13 16.70 6.43
N GLY A 93 -0.44 15.56 6.06
CA GLY A 93 0.13 14.66 5.04
C GLY A 93 1.33 13.82 5.51
N ALA A 94 1.31 13.28 6.73
CA ALA A 94 2.36 12.41 7.24
C ALA A 94 1.80 11.00 7.51
N PHE A 95 2.28 9.99 6.78
CA PHE A 95 1.77 8.61 6.86
C PHE A 95 1.84 8.01 8.26
N VAL A 96 2.89 8.35 9.02
CA VAL A 96 3.04 7.88 10.41
C VAL A 96 1.91 8.34 11.34
N CYS A 97 1.20 9.42 10.99
CA CYS A 97 0.05 9.90 11.77
C CYS A 97 -1.17 8.97 11.68
N GLY A 98 -1.17 7.97 10.79
CA GLY A 98 -2.14 6.89 10.79
C GLY A 98 -1.93 5.88 11.92
N GLU A 99 -0.76 5.90 12.57
CA GLU A 99 -0.48 5.08 13.76
C GLU A 99 -1.23 5.65 14.98
N GLU A 100 -1.88 4.78 15.77
CA GLU A 100 -2.83 5.18 16.82
C GLU A 100 -2.31 6.25 17.80
N THR A 101 -1.08 6.12 18.28
CA THR A 101 -0.51 7.03 19.28
C THR A 101 0.11 8.28 18.65
N ALA A 102 0.65 8.16 17.44
CA ALA A 102 1.08 9.30 16.64
C ALA A 102 -0.09 10.20 16.24
N LEU A 103 -1.23 9.59 15.90
CA LEU A 103 -2.49 10.27 15.60
C LEU A 103 -2.94 11.13 16.78
N ILE A 104 -2.97 10.54 17.99
CA ILE A 104 -3.32 11.27 19.22
C ILE A 104 -2.39 12.46 19.42
N ALA A 105 -1.07 12.26 19.29
CA ALA A 105 -0.08 13.33 19.43
C ALA A 105 -0.33 14.47 18.42
N SER A 106 -0.69 14.13 17.18
CA SER A 106 -1.04 15.12 16.15
C SER A 106 -2.31 15.90 16.47
N ILE A 107 -3.35 15.24 17.01
CA ILE A 107 -4.57 15.93 17.49
C ILE A 107 -4.24 16.92 18.62
N GLU A 108 -3.36 16.52 19.54
CA GLU A 108 -2.87 17.33 20.66
C GLU A 108 -1.97 18.51 20.23
N GLY A 109 -1.65 18.62 18.94
CA GLY A 109 -0.77 19.65 18.40
C GLY A 109 0.72 19.37 18.62
N GLN A 110 1.07 18.15 19.04
CA GLN A 110 2.45 17.68 19.10
C GLN A 110 2.88 17.10 17.75
N ARG A 111 4.18 16.85 17.61
CA ARG A 111 4.69 16.08 16.46
C ARG A 111 4.10 14.66 16.49
N GLY A 112 3.63 14.17 15.34
CA GLY A 112 3.05 12.83 15.17
C GLY A 112 4.09 11.72 15.36
N MET A 113 4.47 11.47 16.60
CA MET A 113 5.45 10.45 16.98
C MET A 113 4.79 9.41 17.88
N PRO A 114 4.90 8.11 17.56
CA PRO A 114 4.34 7.06 18.38
C PRO A 114 4.87 7.08 19.82
N ARG A 115 4.01 6.72 20.77
CA ARG A 115 4.33 6.57 22.19
C ARG A 115 4.52 5.08 22.51
N SER A 116 5.45 4.80 23.42
CA SER A 116 5.62 3.43 23.92
C SER A 116 4.37 3.00 24.69
N ARG A 117 3.99 1.74 24.55
CA ARG A 117 2.92 1.11 25.34
C ARG A 117 3.56 0.17 26.35
N PRO A 118 3.09 0.10 27.61
CA PRO A 118 1.99 0.88 28.23
C PRO A 118 2.33 2.35 28.56
N PRO A 119 1.32 3.24 28.81
CA PRO A 119 -0.12 2.96 28.83
C PRO A 119 -0.75 2.86 27.44
N PHE A 120 -1.81 2.05 27.32
CA PHE A 120 -2.62 1.96 26.09
C PHE A 120 -3.61 3.13 25.99
N PRO A 121 -4.00 3.57 24.78
CA PRO A 121 -4.95 4.67 24.58
C PRO A 121 -6.29 4.50 25.31
N ALA A 122 -6.77 3.26 25.42
CA ALA A 122 -8.00 2.93 26.14
C ALA A 122 -7.94 3.29 27.64
N VAL A 123 -6.74 3.34 28.21
CA VAL A 123 -6.51 3.76 29.61
C VAL A 123 -6.14 5.24 29.66
N SER A 124 -5.18 5.66 28.83
CA SER A 124 -4.68 7.03 28.76
C SER A 124 -4.25 7.37 27.34
N GLY A 125 -5.12 8.07 26.61
CA GLY A 125 -4.92 8.52 25.24
C GLY A 125 -4.98 10.04 25.15
N LEU A 126 -5.93 10.57 24.38
CA LEU A 126 -6.09 12.00 24.11
C LEU A 126 -6.25 12.82 25.40
N ASN A 127 -5.35 13.76 25.62
CA ASN A 127 -5.23 14.58 26.82
C ASN A 127 -5.22 13.75 28.11
N GLY A 128 -4.59 12.56 28.07
CA GLY A 128 -4.52 11.63 29.21
C GLY A 128 -5.83 10.92 29.55
N ASN A 129 -6.83 10.97 28.68
CA ASN A 129 -8.15 10.36 28.92
C ASN A 129 -8.34 9.06 28.11
N PRO A 130 -9.20 8.13 28.56
CA PRO A 130 -9.59 6.94 27.80
C PRO A 130 -10.05 7.29 26.39
N THR A 131 -9.35 6.74 25.41
CA THR A 131 -9.56 7.05 23.99
C THR A 131 -9.63 5.77 23.18
N ASN A 132 -10.66 5.66 22.35
CA ASN A 132 -10.84 4.54 21.44
C ASN A 132 -10.70 5.04 20.00
N ILE A 133 -9.90 4.36 19.19
CA ILE A 133 -9.59 4.75 17.82
C ILE A 133 -10.04 3.61 16.90
N ASN A 134 -10.80 3.93 15.85
CA ASN A 134 -11.22 2.95 14.85
C ASN A 134 -11.02 3.51 13.44
N ASN A 135 -10.80 2.60 12.48
CA ASN A 135 -10.73 2.96 11.07
C ASN A 135 -12.12 3.33 10.51
N VAL A 136 -12.13 4.12 9.43
CA VAL A 136 -13.33 4.51 8.69
C VAL A 136 -14.15 3.29 8.24
N GLU A 137 -13.53 2.26 7.64
CA GLU A 137 -14.24 1.05 7.22
C GLU A 137 -14.92 0.36 8.41
N THR A 138 -14.20 0.18 9.52
CA THR A 138 -14.74 -0.45 10.72
C THR A 138 -16.00 0.26 11.21
N LEU A 139 -15.95 1.60 11.31
CA LEU A 139 -17.08 2.40 11.76
C LEU A 139 -18.22 2.39 10.74
N GLY A 140 -17.91 2.51 9.45
CA GLY A 140 -18.90 2.49 8.37
C GLY A 140 -19.66 1.17 8.23
N THR A 141 -19.09 0.06 8.69
CA THR A 141 -19.74 -1.25 8.67
C THR A 141 -20.74 -1.45 9.81
N ILE A 142 -20.53 -0.78 10.97
CA ILE A 142 -21.35 -0.96 12.18
C ILE A 142 -22.86 -0.76 11.94
N PRO A 143 -23.33 0.27 11.20
CA PRO A 143 -24.74 0.46 10.93
C PRO A 143 -25.42 -0.75 10.27
N ASN A 144 -24.75 -1.38 9.29
CA ASN A 144 -25.28 -2.56 8.62
C ASN A 144 -25.36 -3.76 9.59
N ILE A 145 -24.36 -3.93 10.45
CA ILE A 145 -24.36 -4.98 11.48
C ILE A 145 -25.54 -4.79 12.46
N LEU A 146 -25.86 -3.55 12.85
CA LEU A 146 -27.01 -3.31 13.74
C LEU A 146 -28.35 -3.54 13.04
N ARG A 147 -28.47 -3.20 11.74
CA ARG A 147 -29.71 -3.40 10.97
C ARG A 147 -30.01 -4.87 10.68
N GLU A 148 -29.00 -5.60 10.21
CA GLU A 148 -29.16 -7.00 9.76
C GLU A 148 -28.84 -8.03 10.86
N GLY A 149 -28.18 -7.60 11.93
CA GLY A 149 -27.77 -8.42 13.06
C GLY A 149 -26.38 -9.04 12.92
N GLY A 150 -25.74 -9.33 14.06
CA GLY A 150 -24.38 -9.88 14.10
C GLY A 150 -24.23 -11.25 13.41
N LYS A 151 -25.29 -12.07 13.41
CA LYS A 151 -25.29 -13.37 12.72
C LYS A 151 -25.14 -13.23 11.21
N TRP A 152 -25.82 -12.24 10.61
CA TRP A 152 -25.71 -11.94 9.19
C TRP A 152 -24.27 -11.61 8.81
N TYR A 153 -23.64 -10.68 9.54
CA TYR A 153 -22.26 -10.28 9.26
C TYR A 153 -21.27 -11.43 9.48
N SER A 154 -21.45 -12.23 10.54
CA SER A 154 -20.61 -13.40 10.81
C SER A 154 -20.85 -14.59 9.87
N GLY A 155 -21.91 -14.52 9.04
CA GLY A 155 -22.17 -15.50 7.98
C GLY A 155 -21.22 -15.35 6.80
N PHE A 156 -20.56 -14.20 6.67
CA PHE A 156 -19.45 -13.98 5.76
C PHE A 156 -18.11 -14.23 6.47
N GLY A 157 -17.09 -14.58 5.69
CA GLY A 157 -15.74 -14.75 6.20
C GLY A 157 -15.37 -16.18 6.58
N THR A 158 -14.20 -16.34 7.20
CA THR A 158 -13.71 -17.61 7.73
C THR A 158 -14.14 -17.81 9.18
N GLU A 159 -13.71 -18.90 9.84
CA GLU A 159 -14.04 -19.12 11.26
C GLU A 159 -13.54 -17.97 12.16
N LYS A 160 -12.31 -17.52 11.91
CA LYS A 160 -11.64 -16.51 12.75
C LYS A 160 -11.69 -15.09 12.19
N SER A 161 -11.92 -14.94 10.88
CA SER A 161 -11.98 -13.63 10.23
C SER A 161 -13.36 -13.42 9.61
N LYS A 162 -14.27 -12.81 10.38
CA LYS A 162 -15.68 -12.61 10.03
C LYS A 162 -15.91 -11.38 9.17
N GLY A 163 -16.95 -11.42 8.35
CA GLY A 163 -17.43 -10.28 7.58
C GLY A 163 -16.82 -10.15 6.18
N THR A 164 -16.91 -8.93 5.66
CA THR A 164 -16.37 -8.54 4.35
C THR A 164 -15.18 -7.62 4.54
N LYS A 165 -14.40 -7.45 3.46
CA LYS A 165 -13.29 -6.50 3.39
C LYS A 165 -13.31 -5.80 2.05
N THR A 166 -13.11 -4.49 2.08
CA THR A 166 -12.89 -3.71 0.86
C THR A 166 -11.42 -3.71 0.47
N PHE A 167 -11.16 -3.88 -0.83
CA PHE A 167 -9.83 -3.84 -1.43
C PHE A 167 -9.77 -2.86 -2.59
N ALA A 168 -8.66 -2.11 -2.64
CA ALA A 168 -8.29 -1.33 -3.80
C ALA A 168 -7.39 -2.18 -4.71
N LEU A 169 -7.99 -2.70 -5.79
CA LEU A 169 -7.31 -3.55 -6.76
C LEU A 169 -6.68 -2.67 -7.86
N VAL A 170 -5.35 -2.60 -7.89
CA VAL A 170 -4.58 -1.74 -8.80
C VAL A 170 -3.37 -2.49 -9.37
N GLY A 171 -2.60 -1.83 -10.25
CA GLY A 171 -1.41 -2.42 -10.87
C GLY A 171 -1.68 -3.01 -12.26
N LYS A 172 -1.00 -4.10 -12.60
CA LYS A 172 -1.00 -4.73 -13.94
C LYS A 172 -2.20 -5.67 -14.16
N VAL A 173 -3.39 -5.25 -13.74
CA VAL A 173 -4.65 -6.00 -13.83
C VAL A 173 -5.62 -5.30 -14.80
N ARG A 174 -6.46 -6.07 -15.50
CA ARG A 174 -7.34 -5.53 -16.56
C ARG A 174 -8.45 -4.62 -16.04
N ARG A 175 -8.99 -4.94 -14.86
CA ARG A 175 -10.07 -4.18 -14.20
C ARG A 175 -9.58 -3.70 -12.85
N THR A 176 -9.12 -2.46 -12.80
CA THR A 176 -8.74 -1.78 -11.55
C THR A 176 -9.97 -1.15 -10.91
N GLY A 177 -10.02 -1.08 -9.58
CA GLY A 177 -11.11 -0.42 -8.87
C GLY A 177 -11.19 -0.81 -7.40
N LEU A 178 -12.28 -0.38 -6.76
CA LEU A 178 -12.63 -0.81 -5.42
C LEU A 178 -13.55 -2.03 -5.50
N ILE A 179 -13.25 -3.06 -4.72
CA ILE A 179 -14.06 -4.27 -4.61
C ILE A 179 -14.37 -4.53 -3.14
N GLU A 180 -15.51 -5.13 -2.86
CA GLU A 180 -15.84 -5.65 -1.54
C GLU A 180 -16.06 -7.15 -1.68
N VAL A 181 -15.32 -7.95 -0.89
CA VAL A 181 -15.41 -9.40 -0.93
C VAL A 181 -15.53 -9.97 0.48
N PRO A 182 -16.16 -11.14 0.66
CA PRO A 182 -16.09 -11.88 1.91
C PRO A 182 -14.64 -12.18 2.29
N MET A 183 -14.32 -12.11 3.58
CA MET A 183 -13.00 -12.51 4.05
C MET A 183 -12.74 -13.99 3.70
N GLY A 184 -11.50 -14.34 3.33
CA GLY A 184 -11.15 -15.69 2.89
C GLY A 184 -11.37 -15.96 1.39
N THR A 185 -11.93 -15.02 0.63
CA THR A 185 -11.86 -15.04 -0.84
C THR A 185 -10.40 -15.18 -1.27
N THR A 186 -10.10 -16.02 -2.26
CA THR A 186 -8.71 -16.28 -2.67
C THR A 186 -8.11 -15.13 -3.48
N LEU A 187 -6.78 -15.02 -3.50
CA LEU A 187 -6.09 -14.08 -4.38
C LEU A 187 -6.41 -14.35 -5.86
N ARG A 188 -6.57 -15.62 -6.23
CA ARG A 188 -6.94 -16.04 -7.59
C ARG A 188 -8.27 -15.46 -8.01
N GLU A 189 -9.32 -15.63 -7.20
CA GLU A 189 -10.66 -15.11 -7.50
C GLU A 189 -10.63 -13.57 -7.63
N ILE A 190 -9.96 -12.90 -6.70
CA ILE A 190 -9.84 -11.44 -6.71
C ILE A 190 -9.13 -10.95 -7.98
N ILE A 191 -8.00 -11.54 -8.33
CA ILE A 191 -7.14 -11.05 -9.42
C ILE A 191 -7.69 -11.47 -10.79
N PHE A 192 -8.10 -12.73 -10.96
CA PHE A 192 -8.48 -13.29 -12.25
C PHE A 192 -9.97 -13.17 -12.55
N ASP A 193 -10.85 -13.49 -11.60
CA ASP A 193 -12.29 -13.48 -11.86
C ASP A 193 -12.84 -12.05 -11.80
N ILE A 194 -12.56 -11.34 -10.70
CA ILE A 194 -13.02 -9.97 -10.49
C ILE A 194 -12.16 -9.00 -11.32
N GLY A 195 -10.84 -9.04 -11.14
CA GLY A 195 -9.86 -8.19 -11.82
C GLY A 195 -9.67 -8.48 -13.32
N GLY A 196 -10.12 -9.63 -13.80
CA GLY A 196 -9.95 -10.03 -15.20
C GLY A 196 -8.53 -10.46 -15.59
N GLY A 197 -7.66 -10.68 -14.60
CA GLY A 197 -6.29 -11.15 -14.79
C GLY A 197 -5.32 -10.10 -15.32
N THR A 198 -4.10 -10.53 -15.63
CA THR A 198 -2.99 -9.70 -16.09
C THR A 198 -2.84 -9.74 -17.62
N LEU A 199 -2.06 -8.81 -18.19
CA LEU A 199 -1.74 -8.82 -19.64
C LEU A 199 -0.59 -9.75 -19.98
N LYS A 200 0.48 -9.71 -19.17
CA LYS A 200 1.58 -10.68 -19.17
C LYS A 200 1.35 -11.70 -18.04
N PRO A 201 2.08 -12.84 -18.00
CA PRO A 201 1.97 -13.78 -16.89
C PRO A 201 2.09 -13.08 -15.54
N PHE A 202 1.22 -13.46 -14.60
CA PHE A 202 1.24 -12.96 -13.23
C PHE A 202 2.58 -13.30 -12.58
N LYS A 203 3.16 -12.35 -11.84
CA LYS A 203 4.41 -12.56 -11.11
C LYS A 203 4.19 -12.50 -9.60
N ALA A 204 3.53 -11.43 -9.15
CA ALA A 204 3.36 -11.18 -7.73
C ALA A 204 2.17 -10.28 -7.43
N VAL A 205 1.73 -10.28 -6.17
CA VAL A 205 0.81 -9.27 -5.63
C VAL A 205 1.39 -8.72 -4.32
N GLN A 206 1.46 -7.39 -4.21
CA GLN A 206 1.77 -6.73 -2.95
C GLN A 206 0.45 -6.55 -2.19
N THR A 207 0.41 -7.08 -0.97
CA THR A 207 -0.74 -6.93 -0.06
C THR A 207 -0.32 -6.20 1.19
N GLY A 208 -1.22 -5.45 1.83
CA GLY A 208 -0.94 -4.81 3.12
C GLY A 208 -0.27 -3.43 3.05
N GLY A 209 -0.36 -2.75 1.90
CA GLY A 209 0.21 -1.42 1.72
C GLY A 209 1.73 -1.43 1.51
N PRO A 210 2.41 -0.30 1.78
CA PRO A 210 3.83 -0.13 1.51
C PRO A 210 4.73 -0.87 2.51
N SER A 211 4.22 -1.25 3.68
CA SER A 211 4.93 -2.09 4.65
C SER A 211 4.46 -3.55 4.64
N GLY A 212 3.67 -3.93 3.65
CA GLY A 212 3.23 -5.30 3.43
C GLY A 212 4.25 -6.17 2.68
N GLY A 213 3.86 -7.37 2.29
CA GLY A 213 4.72 -8.33 1.59
C GLY A 213 4.31 -8.58 0.14
N CYS A 214 5.30 -8.96 -0.69
CA CYS A 214 5.10 -9.42 -2.06
C CYS A 214 4.86 -10.94 -2.05
N LEU A 215 3.69 -11.37 -2.51
CA LEU A 215 3.33 -12.78 -2.61
C LEU A 215 3.47 -13.24 -4.06
N SER A 216 4.22 -14.32 -4.28
CA SER A 216 4.44 -14.98 -5.57
C SER A 216 3.22 -15.80 -6.04
N GLU A 217 3.32 -16.36 -7.24
CA GLU A 217 2.28 -17.20 -7.85
C GLU A 217 1.85 -18.39 -6.99
N GLU A 218 2.76 -18.95 -6.18
CA GLU A 218 2.47 -20.08 -5.28
C GLU A 218 1.38 -19.77 -4.24
N PHE A 219 1.10 -18.49 -3.99
CA PHE A 219 0.09 -18.03 -3.03
C PHE A 219 -1.23 -17.63 -3.69
N LEU A 220 -1.45 -17.85 -4.99
CA LEU A 220 -2.71 -17.46 -5.65
C LEU A 220 -3.94 -18.11 -4.99
N ASP A 221 -3.81 -19.35 -4.52
CA ASP A 221 -4.90 -20.08 -3.86
C ASP A 221 -4.95 -19.82 -2.34
N LEU A 222 -4.12 -18.90 -1.84
CA LEU A 222 -4.15 -18.49 -0.43
C LEU A 222 -5.43 -17.70 -0.16
N PRO A 223 -6.22 -18.09 0.87
CA PRO A 223 -7.37 -17.30 1.29
C PRO A 223 -6.90 -15.95 1.86
N VAL A 224 -7.59 -14.87 1.46
CA VAL A 224 -7.26 -13.52 1.94
C VAL A 224 -7.92 -13.31 3.30
N ASP A 225 -7.22 -13.70 4.36
CA ASP A 225 -7.56 -13.43 5.74
C ASP A 225 -6.32 -13.07 6.58
N TYR A 226 -6.53 -12.66 7.84
CA TYR A 226 -5.46 -12.15 8.70
C TYR A 226 -4.37 -13.19 8.97
N GLU A 227 -4.74 -14.45 9.25
CA GLU A 227 -3.78 -15.49 9.64
C GLU A 227 -2.97 -15.97 8.42
N SER A 228 -3.66 -16.19 7.30
CA SER A 228 -3.07 -16.74 6.09
C SER A 228 -2.04 -15.78 5.47
N LEU A 229 -2.36 -14.48 5.40
CA LEU A 229 -1.42 -13.47 4.90
C LEU A 229 -0.18 -13.33 5.78
N VAL A 230 -0.34 -13.35 7.10
CA VAL A 230 0.78 -13.30 8.06
C VAL A 230 1.69 -14.52 7.90
N SER A 231 1.11 -15.70 7.70
CA SER A 231 1.88 -16.93 7.48
C SER A 231 2.73 -16.89 6.21
N ALA A 232 2.26 -16.17 5.18
CA ALA A 232 2.97 -15.95 3.93
C ALA A 232 4.01 -14.79 3.99
N GLY A 233 4.16 -14.12 5.14
CA GLY A 233 5.09 -13.00 5.32
C GLY A 233 4.55 -11.64 4.87
N SER A 234 3.26 -11.55 4.57
CA SER A 234 2.56 -10.28 4.33
C SER A 234 1.64 -9.92 5.52
N ILE A 235 0.80 -8.91 5.37
CA ILE A 235 -0.17 -8.49 6.40
C ILE A 235 -1.48 -8.04 5.74
N MET A 236 -2.58 -8.17 6.49
CA MET A 236 -3.80 -7.45 6.17
C MET A 236 -3.65 -6.00 6.63
N GLY A 237 -3.27 -5.13 5.69
CA GLY A 237 -3.17 -3.69 5.91
C GLY A 237 -4.46 -2.96 5.53
N SER A 238 -4.30 -1.81 4.87
CA SER A 238 -5.39 -0.93 4.40
C SER A 238 -6.13 -1.42 3.16
N GLY A 239 -6.07 -2.71 2.82
CA GLY A 239 -6.78 -3.26 1.67
C GLY A 239 -6.21 -2.90 0.28
N GLY A 240 -5.01 -2.32 0.17
CA GLY A 240 -4.33 -2.17 -1.11
C GLY A 240 -3.84 -3.52 -1.67
N LEU A 241 -4.20 -3.83 -2.92
CA LEU A 241 -3.73 -4.99 -3.68
C LEU A 241 -3.09 -4.53 -4.99
N ILE A 242 -1.76 -4.53 -5.05
CA ILE A 242 -1.01 -4.08 -6.22
C ILE A 242 -0.52 -5.31 -6.98
N VAL A 243 -1.19 -5.58 -8.11
CA VAL A 243 -0.90 -6.73 -8.98
C VAL A 243 0.29 -6.42 -9.88
N MET A 244 1.22 -7.37 -10.00
CA MET A 244 2.43 -7.27 -10.80
C MET A 244 2.53 -8.46 -11.76
N ASP A 245 2.99 -8.17 -12.97
CA ASP A 245 3.27 -9.17 -14.00
C ASP A 245 4.78 -9.30 -14.26
N GLU A 246 5.17 -10.22 -15.15
CA GLU A 246 6.57 -10.46 -15.53
C GLU A 246 7.36 -9.23 -16.02
N GLY A 247 6.67 -8.14 -16.38
CA GLY A 247 7.31 -6.87 -16.72
C GLY A 247 7.82 -6.06 -15.53
N THR A 248 7.69 -6.57 -14.30
CA THR A 248 8.06 -5.91 -13.05
C THR A 248 9.31 -6.53 -12.45
N CYS A 249 10.23 -5.69 -11.94
CA CYS A 249 11.42 -6.10 -11.19
C CYS A 249 11.12 -6.09 -9.69
N MET A 250 11.28 -7.22 -9.00
CA MET A 250 10.93 -7.34 -7.58
C MET A 250 11.93 -6.62 -6.67
N VAL A 251 13.20 -6.49 -7.09
CA VAL A 251 14.20 -5.68 -6.37
C VAL A 251 13.83 -4.20 -6.40
N ASP A 252 13.37 -3.70 -7.55
CA ASP A 252 12.96 -2.30 -7.72
C ASP A 252 11.66 -2.00 -6.95
N VAL A 253 10.73 -2.96 -6.93
CA VAL A 253 9.50 -2.89 -6.10
C VAL A 253 9.84 -2.81 -4.62
N ALA A 254 10.72 -3.68 -4.12
CA ALA A 254 11.16 -3.66 -2.73
C ALA A 254 11.82 -2.31 -2.38
N LYS A 255 12.66 -1.79 -3.28
CA LYS A 255 13.29 -0.46 -3.14
C LYS A 255 12.26 0.65 -3.08
N TYR A 256 11.25 0.65 -3.96
CA TYR A 256 10.20 1.66 -4.01
C TYR A 256 9.42 1.74 -2.68
N PHE A 257 8.90 0.61 -2.21
CA PHE A 257 8.11 0.57 -0.98
C PHE A 257 8.94 0.85 0.27
N LEU A 258 10.17 0.34 0.33
CA LEU A 258 11.06 0.63 1.45
C LEU A 258 11.47 2.12 1.46
N ASN A 259 11.76 2.72 0.30
CA ASN A 259 12.08 4.14 0.22
C ASN A 259 10.90 4.99 0.69
N PHE A 260 9.66 4.65 0.28
CA PHE A 260 8.46 5.31 0.81
C PHE A 260 8.37 5.22 2.33
N THR A 261 8.43 4.01 2.90
CA THR A 261 8.33 3.83 4.37
C THR A 261 9.48 4.47 5.14
N SER A 262 10.66 4.55 4.53
CA SER A 262 11.83 5.24 5.08
C SER A 262 11.62 6.76 5.15
N GLN A 263 11.08 7.36 4.08
CA GLN A 263 10.73 8.79 4.03
C GLN A 263 9.61 9.15 5.00
N GLU A 264 8.67 8.22 5.21
CA GLU A 264 7.56 8.38 6.15
C GLU A 264 7.91 8.04 7.61
N SER A 265 9.17 7.72 7.89
CA SER A 265 9.62 7.47 9.25
C SER A 265 9.56 8.73 10.10
N CYS A 266 8.93 8.66 11.28
CA CYS A 266 8.97 9.78 12.24
C CYS A 266 10.38 10.07 12.79
N GLY A 267 11.35 9.17 12.59
CA GLY A 267 12.74 9.33 13.00
C GLY A 267 13.03 9.11 14.49
N LYS A 268 12.07 8.57 15.26
CA LYS A 268 12.20 8.39 16.72
C LYS A 268 13.12 7.26 17.14
N CYS A 269 12.99 6.07 16.55
CA CYS A 269 13.79 4.90 16.90
C CYS A 269 14.96 4.71 15.92
N THR A 270 16.15 4.49 16.44
CA THR A 270 17.38 4.34 15.64
C THR A 270 17.30 3.18 14.63
N PRO A 271 16.77 1.99 14.99
CA PRO A 271 16.65 0.88 14.04
C PRO A 271 15.81 1.26 12.82
N CYS A 272 14.64 1.86 13.01
CA CYS A 272 13.82 2.33 11.88
C CYS A 272 14.50 3.47 11.12
N ARG A 273 14.90 4.55 11.82
CA ARG A 273 15.44 5.76 11.17
C ARG A 273 16.68 5.46 10.34
N ILE A 274 17.66 4.76 10.89
CA ILE A 274 18.94 4.53 10.21
C ILE A 274 18.91 3.23 9.40
N GLY A 275 18.31 2.18 9.95
CA GLY A 275 18.30 0.87 9.31
C GLY A 275 17.52 0.85 8.00
N THR A 276 16.35 1.52 7.92
CA THR A 276 15.59 1.58 6.66
C THR A 276 16.35 2.34 5.58
N HIS A 277 16.98 3.48 5.89
CA HIS A 277 17.84 4.19 4.94
C HIS A 277 18.99 3.32 4.47
N LYS A 278 19.65 2.57 5.37
CA LYS A 278 20.76 1.71 4.99
C LYS A 278 20.32 0.57 4.06
N MET A 279 19.14 0.01 4.32
CA MET A 279 18.54 -1.00 3.45
C MET A 279 18.19 -0.43 2.06
N VAL A 280 17.69 0.81 1.98
CA VAL A 280 17.44 1.51 0.69
C VAL A 280 18.75 1.71 -0.08
N GLU A 281 19.82 2.17 0.58
CA GLU A 281 21.14 2.32 -0.06
C GLU A 281 21.66 1.01 -0.66
N ILE A 282 21.48 -0.11 0.04
CA ILE A 282 21.87 -1.43 -0.47
C ILE A 282 21.04 -1.81 -1.70
N LEU A 283 19.72 -1.62 -1.65
CA LEU A 283 18.85 -1.89 -2.80
C LEU A 283 19.19 -0.98 -3.99
N GLU A 284 19.55 0.28 -3.75
CA GLU A 284 20.06 1.19 -4.79
C GLU A 284 21.32 0.64 -5.44
N LYS A 285 22.32 0.22 -4.64
CA LYS A 285 23.54 -0.44 -5.16
C LYS A 285 23.20 -1.66 -6.01
N ILE A 286 22.27 -2.50 -5.55
CA ILE A 286 21.83 -3.70 -6.30
C ILE A 286 21.20 -3.28 -7.62
N THR A 287 20.28 -2.31 -7.63
CA THR A 287 19.64 -1.84 -8.88
C THR A 287 20.57 -1.09 -9.82
N LYS A 288 21.75 -0.65 -9.35
CA LYS A 288 22.82 -0.05 -10.16
C LYS A 288 23.88 -1.05 -10.64
N GLY A 289 23.84 -2.30 -10.17
CA GLY A 289 24.88 -3.29 -10.44
C GLY A 289 26.18 -3.09 -9.67
N GLU A 290 26.19 -2.21 -8.67
CA GLU A 290 27.37 -1.89 -7.84
C GLU A 290 27.45 -2.74 -6.57
N ALA A 291 26.48 -3.62 -6.35
CA ALA A 291 26.44 -4.50 -5.18
C ALA A 291 27.25 -5.80 -5.38
N GLU A 292 27.66 -6.36 -4.25
CA GLU A 292 28.31 -7.66 -4.11
C GLU A 292 27.39 -8.64 -3.35
N THR A 293 27.67 -9.95 -3.41
CA THR A 293 26.87 -10.97 -2.70
C THR A 293 26.78 -10.69 -1.19
N ARG A 294 27.84 -10.14 -0.60
CA ARG A 294 27.88 -9.73 0.81
C ARG A 294 26.84 -8.66 1.14
N ASP A 295 26.49 -7.78 0.20
CA ASP A 295 25.45 -6.77 0.43
C ASP A 295 24.07 -7.42 0.66
N ILE A 296 23.79 -8.58 0.02
CA ILE A 296 22.56 -9.35 0.25
C ILE A 296 22.53 -9.91 1.68
N GLU A 297 23.64 -10.47 2.16
CA GLU A 297 23.73 -10.99 3.54
C GLU A 297 23.54 -9.88 4.58
N ILE A 298 24.14 -8.71 4.34
CA ILE A 298 23.97 -7.53 5.19
C ILE A 298 22.51 -7.08 5.16
N LEU A 299 21.87 -7.06 3.98
CA LEU A 299 20.46 -6.71 3.83
C LEU A 299 19.56 -7.66 4.62
N GLU A 300 19.78 -8.98 4.53
CA GLU A 300 19.07 -10.00 5.32
C GLU A 300 19.22 -9.73 6.82
N GLY A 301 20.43 -9.47 7.33
CA GLY A 301 20.65 -9.14 8.75
C GLY A 301 19.98 -7.83 9.20
N LEU A 302 20.00 -6.80 8.36
CA LEU A 302 19.36 -5.51 8.64
C LEU A 302 17.84 -5.64 8.74
N THR A 303 17.20 -6.42 7.85
CA THR A 303 15.74 -6.60 7.89
C THR A 303 15.26 -7.11 9.26
N SER A 304 15.94 -8.10 9.83
CA SER A 304 15.64 -8.64 11.17
C SER A 304 15.88 -7.60 12.27
N THR A 305 16.98 -6.85 12.17
CA THR A 305 17.33 -5.81 13.15
C THR A 305 16.29 -4.68 13.18
N VAL A 306 15.84 -4.21 12.01
CA VAL A 306 14.83 -3.17 11.90
C VAL A 306 13.48 -3.68 12.39
N LYS A 307 13.08 -4.89 11.98
CA LYS A 307 11.81 -5.50 12.37
C LYS A 307 11.69 -5.67 13.88
N ASN A 308 12.73 -6.19 14.53
CA ASN A 308 12.70 -6.49 15.96
C ASN A 308 13.04 -5.27 16.85
N GLY A 309 13.83 -4.32 16.34
CA GLY A 309 14.28 -3.15 17.12
C GLY A 309 13.38 -1.92 17.03
N SER A 310 12.37 -1.93 16.16
CA SER A 310 11.51 -0.77 15.93
C SER A 310 10.37 -0.64 16.95
N LEU A 311 10.06 0.62 17.29
CA LEU A 311 9.07 0.96 18.32
C LEU A 311 7.61 0.68 17.89
N CYS A 312 7.25 1.04 16.66
CA CYS A 312 5.87 1.01 16.17
C CYS A 312 5.71 0.07 14.98
N GLY A 313 4.45 -0.21 14.62
CA GLY A 313 4.11 -1.11 13.51
C GLY A 313 4.77 -0.74 12.18
N LEU A 314 4.90 0.56 11.87
CA LEU A 314 5.60 1.01 10.64
C LEU A 314 7.03 0.47 10.60
N GLY A 315 7.84 0.70 11.63
CA GLY A 315 9.23 0.23 11.62
C GLY A 315 9.35 -1.29 11.69
N GLN A 316 8.41 -1.97 12.37
CA GLN A 316 8.38 -3.43 12.45
C GLN A 316 8.03 -4.09 11.12
N THR A 317 7.23 -3.41 10.28
CA THR A 317 6.72 -3.97 9.02
C THR A 317 7.43 -3.40 7.79
N ALA A 318 8.11 -2.25 7.88
CA ALA A 318 8.87 -1.65 6.78
C ALA A 318 9.84 -2.62 6.06
N PRO A 319 10.47 -3.61 6.74
CA PRO A 319 11.30 -4.60 6.07
C PRO A 319 10.55 -5.67 5.26
N ASN A 320 9.23 -5.82 5.40
CA ASN A 320 8.49 -6.93 4.81
C ASN A 320 8.55 -7.01 3.28
N PRO A 321 8.51 -5.90 2.50
CA PRO A 321 8.70 -5.98 1.05
C PRO A 321 10.05 -6.60 0.69
N VAL A 322 11.11 -6.26 1.43
CA VAL A 322 12.46 -6.81 1.23
C VAL A 322 12.54 -8.27 1.67
N LEU A 323 11.98 -8.60 2.84
CA LEU A 323 11.98 -9.97 3.36
C LEU A 323 11.29 -10.95 2.40
N THR A 324 10.13 -10.58 1.90
CA THR A 324 9.34 -11.42 1.00
C THR A 324 9.97 -11.52 -0.39
N THR A 325 10.52 -10.42 -0.92
CA THR A 325 11.20 -10.46 -2.23
C THR A 325 12.52 -11.22 -2.18
N LEU A 326 13.30 -11.11 -1.10
CA LEU A 326 14.48 -11.97 -0.88
C LEU A 326 14.11 -13.44 -0.73
N LYS A 327 12.93 -13.75 -0.18
CA LYS A 327 12.48 -15.13 0.03
C LYS A 327 11.95 -15.77 -1.26
N TYR A 328 11.08 -15.09 -1.98
CA TYR A 328 10.34 -15.66 -3.12
C TYR A 328 10.96 -15.31 -4.48
N PHE A 329 11.82 -14.31 -4.55
CA PHE A 329 12.42 -13.79 -5.79
C PHE A 329 13.93 -13.62 -5.65
N LYS A 330 14.60 -14.46 -4.86
CA LYS A 330 16.05 -14.41 -4.62
C LYS A 330 16.85 -14.44 -5.92
N ASP A 331 16.38 -15.19 -6.90
CA ASP A 331 17.02 -15.30 -8.22
C ASP A 331 17.11 -13.94 -8.93
N GLU A 332 16.14 -13.03 -8.74
CA GLU A 332 16.25 -11.68 -9.29
C GLU A 332 17.36 -10.88 -8.60
N TYR A 333 17.54 -11.03 -7.29
CA TYR A 333 18.65 -10.38 -6.57
C TYR A 333 20.00 -10.89 -7.07
N LEU A 334 20.14 -12.21 -7.24
CA LEU A 334 21.36 -12.82 -7.77
C LEU A 334 21.64 -12.37 -9.21
N ALA A 335 20.63 -12.30 -10.08
CA ALA A 335 20.80 -11.76 -11.44
C ALA A 335 21.31 -10.30 -11.43
N HIS A 336 20.84 -9.46 -10.51
CA HIS A 336 21.33 -8.08 -10.40
C HIS A 336 22.78 -8.01 -9.91
N VAL A 337 23.15 -8.88 -8.97
CA VAL A 337 24.46 -8.84 -8.31
C VAL A 337 25.54 -9.57 -9.11
N GLU A 338 25.26 -10.78 -9.59
CA GLU A 338 26.20 -11.69 -10.24
C GLU A 338 26.23 -11.48 -11.76
N GLU A 339 25.05 -11.41 -12.40
CA GLU A 339 24.95 -11.26 -13.86
C GLU A 339 24.95 -9.80 -14.33
N LYS A 340 24.88 -8.84 -13.40
CA LYS A 340 24.71 -7.40 -13.71
C LYS A 340 23.55 -7.18 -14.69
N ARG A 341 22.45 -7.88 -14.45
CA ARG A 341 21.27 -7.92 -15.31
C ARG A 341 19.99 -7.69 -14.53
N CYS A 342 19.06 -6.94 -15.11
CA CYS A 342 17.68 -6.88 -14.64
C CYS A 342 16.77 -7.76 -15.52
N PRO A 343 16.23 -8.89 -15.04
CA PRO A 343 15.38 -9.79 -15.84
C PRO A 343 14.14 -9.09 -16.44
N ALA A 344 13.54 -8.15 -15.69
CA ALA A 344 12.38 -7.39 -16.14
C ALA A 344 12.73 -6.17 -17.02
N ALA A 345 14.03 -5.89 -17.21
CA ALA A 345 14.55 -4.72 -17.93
C ALA A 345 13.98 -3.37 -17.42
N VAL A 346 13.87 -3.23 -16.09
CA VAL A 346 13.36 -2.01 -15.41
C VAL A 346 14.51 -1.15 -14.89
N CYS A 347 15.53 -1.77 -14.29
CA CYS A 347 16.67 -1.07 -13.71
C CYS A 347 17.58 -0.53 -14.82
N ARG A 348 17.50 0.78 -15.08
CA ARG A 348 18.17 1.46 -16.20
C ARG A 348 19.66 1.16 -16.32
N ASP A 349 20.34 1.09 -15.18
CA ASP A 349 21.79 0.89 -15.08
C ASP A 349 22.22 -0.57 -15.28
N LEU A 350 21.29 -1.49 -15.48
CA LEU A 350 21.56 -2.93 -15.67
C LEU A 350 21.06 -3.46 -17.02
N VAL A 351 20.70 -2.56 -17.93
CA VAL A 351 20.08 -2.94 -19.21
C VAL A 351 20.82 -2.28 -20.36
N GLU A 352 21.11 -3.07 -21.39
CA GLU A 352 21.38 -2.59 -22.74
C GLU A 352 20.31 -3.10 -23.68
N TYR A 353 19.77 -2.20 -24.49
CA TYR A 353 18.76 -2.55 -25.47
C TYR A 353 19.42 -2.92 -26.80
N ARG A 354 19.04 -4.04 -27.40
CA ARG A 354 19.43 -4.40 -28.77
C ARG A 354 18.24 -4.86 -29.59
N VAL A 355 18.34 -4.69 -30.91
CA VAL A 355 17.33 -5.21 -31.83
C VAL A 355 17.70 -6.64 -32.22
N ILE A 356 16.82 -7.59 -31.96
CA ILE A 356 16.90 -8.96 -32.48
C ILE A 356 16.39 -8.90 -33.91
N LYS A 357 17.31 -8.92 -34.88
CA LYS A 357 16.98 -8.68 -36.30
C LYS A 357 15.99 -9.72 -36.84
N GLU A 358 16.09 -10.95 -36.37
CA GLU A 358 15.29 -12.10 -36.80
C GLU A 358 13.82 -11.97 -36.40
N LYS A 359 13.53 -11.25 -35.31
CA LYS A 359 12.17 -10.99 -34.81
C LYS A 359 11.60 -9.66 -35.30
N CYS A 360 12.44 -8.77 -35.84
CA CYS A 360 12.03 -7.43 -36.21
C CYS A 360 11.32 -7.41 -37.57
N THR A 361 10.06 -6.97 -37.59
CA THR A 361 9.25 -6.86 -38.81
C THR A 361 9.33 -5.49 -39.50
N GLY A 362 10.12 -4.55 -38.97
CA GLY A 362 10.25 -3.20 -39.54
C GLY A 362 8.97 -2.34 -39.44
N CYS A 363 8.16 -2.52 -38.38
CA CYS A 363 6.87 -1.83 -38.21
C CYS A 363 6.95 -0.34 -37.80
N GLN A 364 8.17 0.20 -37.65
CA GLN A 364 8.50 1.59 -37.27
C GLN A 364 7.95 2.15 -35.94
N ARG A 365 7.18 1.39 -35.16
CA ARG A 365 6.66 1.86 -33.86
C ARG A 365 7.74 2.30 -32.88
N CYS A 366 8.79 1.48 -32.72
CA CYS A 366 9.90 1.82 -31.83
C CYS A 366 10.64 3.10 -32.27
N VAL A 367 10.72 3.37 -33.57
CA VAL A 367 11.30 4.61 -34.13
C VAL A 367 10.45 5.82 -33.74
N SER A 368 9.12 5.72 -33.90
CA SER A 368 8.20 6.82 -33.59
C SER A 368 8.17 7.24 -32.11
N VAL A 369 8.48 6.33 -31.18
CA VAL A 369 8.46 6.60 -29.74
C VAL A 369 9.83 6.95 -29.16
N CYS A 370 10.91 6.91 -29.97
CA CYS A 370 12.26 7.15 -29.47
C CYS A 370 12.52 8.65 -29.35
N PRO A 371 12.72 9.19 -28.13
CA PRO A 371 12.86 10.63 -27.93
C PRO A 371 14.19 11.19 -28.45
N THR A 372 15.23 10.35 -28.55
CA THR A 372 16.59 10.75 -28.97
C THR A 372 16.93 10.32 -30.39
N GLY A 373 16.03 9.64 -31.09
CA GLY A 373 16.31 9.05 -32.40
C GLY A 373 17.39 7.96 -32.36
N ALA A 374 17.59 7.31 -31.20
CA ALA A 374 18.54 6.21 -31.04
C ALA A 374 18.17 4.96 -31.86
N ILE A 375 16.88 4.72 -32.13
CA ILE A 375 16.45 3.61 -32.98
C ILE A 375 16.04 4.14 -34.36
N THR A 376 16.61 3.56 -35.40
CA THR A 376 16.44 4.00 -36.79
C THR A 376 16.25 2.79 -37.71
N GLY A 377 15.56 2.98 -38.83
CA GLY A 377 15.43 1.94 -39.83
C GLY A 377 14.23 2.17 -40.75
N PRO A 378 14.31 1.69 -42.01
CA PRO A 378 13.22 1.82 -42.96
C PRO A 378 12.09 0.83 -42.65
N ARG A 379 10.93 1.09 -43.25
CA ARG A 379 9.76 0.21 -43.11
C ARG A 379 10.06 -1.15 -43.72
N SER A 380 9.57 -2.21 -43.07
CA SER A 380 9.72 -3.61 -43.51
C SER A 380 11.16 -4.17 -43.50
N GLU A 381 12.10 -3.49 -42.84
CA GLU A 381 13.44 -4.02 -42.57
C GLU A 381 13.77 -3.99 -41.07
N PRO A 382 14.67 -4.86 -40.59
CA PRO A 382 15.13 -4.82 -39.21
C PRO A 382 15.75 -3.46 -38.86
N HIS A 383 15.24 -2.83 -37.80
CA HIS A 383 15.79 -1.56 -37.32
C HIS A 383 17.13 -1.76 -36.60
N ASN A 384 17.87 -0.67 -36.45
CA ASN A 384 19.12 -0.60 -35.70
C ASN A 384 18.97 0.31 -34.48
N LEU A 385 19.60 -0.05 -33.37
CA LEU A 385 19.69 0.79 -32.17
C LEU A 385 21.14 1.28 -32.01
N ASP A 386 21.30 2.59 -31.92
CA ASP A 386 22.53 3.30 -31.62
C ASP A 386 22.68 3.46 -30.09
N PRO A 387 23.61 2.73 -29.45
CA PRO A 387 23.76 2.76 -27.99
C PRO A 387 24.20 4.13 -27.48
N GLU A 388 24.97 4.90 -28.26
CA GLU A 388 25.51 6.20 -27.83
C GLU A 388 24.40 7.24 -27.67
N LYS A 389 23.34 7.15 -28.47
CA LYS A 389 22.16 8.02 -28.37
C LYS A 389 21.10 7.47 -27.42
N CYS A 390 21.23 6.23 -26.98
CA CYS A 390 20.21 5.56 -26.20
C CYS A 390 20.25 6.01 -24.74
N ILE A 391 19.24 6.77 -24.32
CA ILE A 391 19.07 7.15 -22.91
C ILE A 391 18.47 6.02 -22.05
N LYS A 392 18.30 4.81 -22.59
CA LYS A 392 17.76 3.63 -21.89
C LYS A 392 16.35 3.85 -21.28
N CYS A 393 15.50 4.63 -21.95
CA CYS A 393 14.16 5.00 -21.47
C CYS A 393 13.08 3.90 -21.58
N ARG A 394 13.41 2.69 -22.07
CA ARG A 394 12.49 1.54 -22.20
C ARG A 394 11.30 1.69 -23.17
N ALA A 395 11.02 2.88 -23.71
CA ALA A 395 9.86 3.11 -24.59
C ALA A 395 9.80 2.17 -25.81
N CYS A 396 10.94 1.90 -26.46
CA CYS A 396 11.02 0.97 -27.59
C CYS A 396 10.75 -0.48 -27.21
N TYR A 397 11.15 -0.88 -26.00
CA TYR A 397 10.96 -2.22 -25.45
C TYR A 397 9.48 -2.49 -25.16
N GLU A 398 8.78 -1.53 -24.54
CA GLU A 398 7.37 -1.69 -24.17
C GLU A 398 6.41 -1.69 -25.36
N ILE A 399 6.70 -0.93 -26.43
CA ILE A 399 5.82 -0.83 -27.60
C ILE A 399 5.99 -1.99 -28.60
N CYS A 400 7.08 -2.75 -28.49
CA CYS A 400 7.40 -3.83 -29.41
C CYS A 400 6.48 -5.03 -29.20
N ARG A 401 5.63 -5.36 -30.19
CA ARG A 401 4.70 -6.50 -30.11
C ARG A 401 5.31 -7.84 -30.56
N PHE A 402 6.56 -7.83 -30.99
CA PHE A 402 7.26 -8.98 -31.57
C PHE A 402 8.44 -9.44 -30.70
N ASP A 403 8.61 -8.85 -29.52
CA ASP A 403 9.74 -9.09 -28.62
C ASP A 403 11.10 -8.98 -29.36
N ALA A 404 11.15 -8.06 -30.34
CA ALA A 404 12.31 -7.83 -31.19
C ALA A 404 13.31 -6.83 -30.57
N ILE A 405 13.01 -6.28 -29.39
CA ILE A 405 13.95 -5.49 -28.60
C ILE A 405 14.30 -6.34 -27.38
N ALA A 406 15.56 -6.76 -27.25
CA ALA A 406 16.06 -7.42 -26.05
C ALA A 406 16.59 -6.38 -25.07
N GLY A 407 16.38 -6.61 -23.76
CA GLY A 407 17.11 -5.96 -22.69
C GLY A 407 18.08 -6.96 -22.08
N ASP A 408 19.35 -6.91 -22.51
CA ASP A 408 20.38 -7.82 -22.00
C ASP A 408 21.21 -7.13 -20.89
N ALA A 409 21.96 -7.96 -20.16
CA ALA A 409 22.91 -7.49 -19.16
C ALA A 409 23.92 -6.52 -19.78
N ILE A 410 24.39 -5.54 -19.00
CA ILE A 410 25.58 -4.78 -19.39
C ILE A 410 26.75 -5.77 -19.35
N VAL A 411 27.33 -6.09 -20.51
CA VAL A 411 28.59 -6.83 -20.56
C VAL A 411 29.69 -5.86 -20.18
N ILE A 412 30.11 -5.88 -18.92
CA ILE A 412 31.31 -5.18 -18.49
C ILE A 412 32.50 -5.98 -19.06
N VAL A 413 33.09 -5.49 -20.14
CA VAL A 413 34.32 -6.06 -20.75
C VAL A 413 35.54 -5.61 -19.98
#